data_AF-A0A4R7STH6-F1
#
_entry.id   AF-A0A4R7STH6-F1
#
_cell.length_a   1.000
_cell.length_b   1.000
_cell.length_c   1.000
_cell.angle_alpha   90.00
_cell.angle_beta   90.00
_cell.angle_gamma   90.00
#
_symmetry.space_group_name_H-M   'P 1'
#
loop_
_entity.id
_entity.type
_entity.pdbx_description
1 polymer ?
#
loop_
_entity_poly.entity_id
_entity_poly.type
_entity_poly.pdbx_seq_one_letter_code
_entity_poly.pdbx_strand_id
1 'polypeptide(L)'
;MKSKNSNSAETSLASTSSLLSSNQPSQAGPKSGEKVKWQIYCVNCGRVISAPVEELPVSWQVSEKCEVSLVPKGQFWRVHNFWDSTPDGVIVVHRKDVLDLNKHPDSNRHAGCCGEGGYQGPNLVCPCGNEVATEVSDCCTPHFIHFLPEATDIEHQPLQRNDLEADK
;
A
#
# COMPACT_ATOMS: atom_id res chain seq x y z
N MET A 1 -37.74 35.90 51.40
CA MET A 1 -39.07 35.37 51.78
C MET A 1 -39.42 34.21 50.87
N LYS A 2 -39.77 33.06 51.48
CA LYS A 2 -40.54 31.89 50.97
C LYS A 2 -39.90 31.10 49.79
N SER A 3 -39.33 29.92 50.06
CA SER A 3 -39.96 28.59 50.30
C SER A 3 -40.27 27.84 49.00
N LYS A 4 -39.60 26.70 48.78
CA LYS A 4 -40.14 25.30 48.86
C LYS A 4 -40.90 24.93 47.57
N ASN A 5 -40.95 23.71 47.04
CA ASN A 5 -40.65 22.34 47.47
C ASN A 5 -40.83 21.47 46.20
N SER A 6 -39.97 20.49 45.88
CA SER A 6 -40.06 19.06 46.24
C SER A 6 -40.88 18.15 45.30
N ASN A 7 -40.36 16.92 45.16
CA ASN A 7 -40.98 15.62 44.85
C ASN A 7 -40.82 15.13 43.40
N SER A 8 -40.00 14.11 43.13
CA SER A 8 -40.02 12.67 43.54
C SER A 8 -40.79 11.83 42.54
N ALA A 9 -40.11 10.91 41.86
CA ALA A 9 -40.61 9.56 41.57
C ALA A 9 -39.46 8.69 41.05
N GLU A 10 -39.21 7.59 41.76
CA GLU A 10 -38.41 6.46 41.33
C GLU A 10 -39.00 5.81 40.08
N THR A 11 -38.15 5.24 39.21
CA THR A 11 -38.48 3.97 38.56
C THR A 11 -37.21 3.30 38.05
N SER A 12 -36.88 2.20 38.71
CA SER A 12 -35.97 1.15 38.26
C SER A 12 -36.41 0.60 36.91
N LEU A 13 -35.47 0.37 35.98
CA LEU A 13 -35.52 -0.70 34.98
C LEU A 13 -34.10 -0.94 34.46
N ALA A 14 -33.61 -2.16 34.68
CA ALA A 14 -32.34 -2.66 34.18
C ALA A 14 -32.35 -2.80 32.65
N SER A 15 -31.23 -2.53 31.99
CA SER A 15 -30.95 -3.02 30.63
C SER A 15 -29.45 -3.12 30.39
N THR A 16 -28.96 -4.34 30.54
CA THR A 16 -28.04 -5.08 29.66
C THR A 16 -26.87 -4.35 29.00
N SER A 17 -25.68 -4.80 29.40
CA SER A 17 -24.39 -4.87 28.71
C SER A 17 -24.42 -4.62 27.19
N SER A 18 -23.53 -3.74 26.73
CA SER A 18 -22.85 -3.93 25.45
C SER A 18 -21.38 -3.52 25.59
N LEU A 19 -20.53 -4.53 25.59
CA LEU A 19 -19.08 -4.43 25.44
C LEU A 19 -18.80 -4.01 23.99
N LEU A 20 -18.44 -2.75 23.76
CA LEU A 20 -17.69 -2.37 22.58
C LEU A 20 -16.20 -2.46 22.93
N SER A 21 -15.68 -3.68 22.81
CA SER A 21 -14.25 -3.93 22.73
C SER A 21 -13.75 -3.27 21.46
N SER A 22 -13.06 -2.14 21.63
CA SER A 22 -12.28 -1.50 20.59
C SER A 22 -11.16 -2.45 20.14
N ASN A 23 -11.42 -3.26 19.12
CA ASN A 23 -10.37 -3.99 18.41
C ASN A 23 -9.64 -2.97 17.52
N GLN A 24 -8.60 -2.34 18.08
CA GLN A 24 -7.55 -1.74 17.27
C GLN A 24 -6.83 -2.85 16.50
N PRO A 25 -6.51 -2.67 15.20
CA PRO A 25 -5.64 -3.60 14.49
C PRO A 25 -4.29 -3.67 15.21
N SER A 26 -3.89 -4.87 15.61
CA SER A 26 -2.60 -5.10 16.26
C SER A 26 -1.47 -4.79 15.28
N GLN A 27 -0.69 -3.74 15.55
CA GLN A 27 0.60 -3.49 14.91
C GLN A 27 1.67 -4.46 15.44
N ALA A 28 1.50 -5.75 15.17
CA ALA A 28 2.52 -6.76 15.43
C ALA A 28 3.12 -7.17 14.08
N GLY A 29 4.33 -6.68 13.81
CA GLY A 29 5.10 -7.11 12.64
C GLY A 29 5.39 -8.63 12.66
N PRO A 30 5.66 -9.24 11.50
CA PRO A 30 5.86 -10.68 11.40
C PRO A 30 7.10 -11.18 12.18
N LYS A 31 7.01 -12.41 12.71
CA LYS A 31 8.10 -13.06 13.45
C LYS A 31 9.21 -13.53 12.50
N SER A 32 10.46 -13.51 12.97
CA SER A 32 11.63 -13.85 12.14
C SER A 32 11.54 -15.27 11.56
N GLY A 33 11.56 -15.37 10.22
CA GLY A 33 11.63 -16.64 9.49
C GLY A 33 10.32 -17.10 8.82
N GLU A 34 9.20 -16.42 9.06
CA GLU A 34 7.95 -16.65 8.32
C GLU A 34 7.99 -15.87 7.01
N LYS A 35 7.90 -16.56 5.86
CA LYS A 35 7.70 -15.87 4.59
C LYS A 35 6.29 -15.31 4.58
N VAL A 36 6.17 -14.01 4.41
CA VAL A 36 4.88 -13.31 4.38
C VAL A 36 4.74 -12.66 3.03
N LYS A 37 3.59 -12.85 2.40
CA LYS A 37 3.25 -12.14 1.17
C LYS A 37 2.42 -10.92 1.51
N TRP A 38 2.74 -9.84 0.83
CA TRP A 38 2.09 -8.56 0.94
C TRP A 38 1.26 -8.30 -0.30
N GLN A 39 0.16 -7.58 -0.15
CA GLN A 39 -0.69 -7.12 -1.23
C GLN A 39 -0.95 -5.63 -1.05
N ILE A 40 -0.91 -4.91 -2.17
CA ILE A 40 -1.15 -3.47 -2.22
C ILE A 40 -2.56 -3.25 -2.74
N TYR A 41 -3.29 -2.35 -2.10
CA TYR A 41 -4.66 -2.01 -2.46
C TYR A 41 -4.87 -0.51 -2.58
N CYS A 42 -5.87 -0.14 -3.38
CA CYS A 42 -6.33 1.24 -3.50
C CYS A 42 -7.18 1.61 -2.29
N VAL A 43 -6.80 2.64 -1.53
CA VAL A 43 -7.55 3.06 -0.32
C VAL A 43 -8.96 3.57 -0.63
N ASN A 44 -9.17 4.10 -1.84
CA ASN A 44 -10.48 4.67 -2.22
C ASN A 44 -11.55 3.59 -2.47
N CYS A 45 -11.17 2.42 -2.99
CA CYS A 45 -12.15 1.38 -3.38
C CYS A 45 -11.85 -0.03 -2.85
N GLY A 46 -10.74 -0.23 -2.15
CA GLY A 46 -10.33 -1.52 -1.58
C GLY A 46 -9.85 -2.56 -2.60
N ARG A 47 -9.75 -2.21 -3.89
CA ARG A 47 -9.28 -3.14 -4.92
C ARG A 47 -7.80 -3.46 -4.71
N VAL A 48 -7.45 -4.74 -4.77
CA VAL A 48 -6.07 -5.20 -4.85
C VAL A 48 -5.49 -4.81 -6.20
N ILE A 49 -4.36 -4.09 -6.19
CA ILE A 49 -3.70 -3.53 -7.37
C ILE A 49 -2.29 -4.09 -7.59
N SER A 50 -1.90 -5.09 -6.79
CA SER A 50 -0.66 -5.83 -7.00
C SER A 50 -0.86 -7.35 -6.87
N ALA A 51 0.01 -8.10 -7.53
CA ALA A 51 0.26 -9.49 -7.18
C ALA A 51 0.83 -9.59 -5.74
N PRO A 52 0.80 -10.78 -5.12
CA PRO A 52 1.47 -11.00 -3.84
C PRO A 52 2.99 -10.78 -3.97
N VAL A 53 3.56 -9.91 -3.14
CA VAL A 53 4.98 -9.51 -3.15
C VAL A 53 5.66 -9.74 -1.81
N GLU A 54 6.97 -10.01 -1.79
CA GLU A 54 7.79 -10.09 -0.58
C GLU A 54 8.55 -8.80 -0.33
N GLU A 55 8.70 -8.39 0.92
CA GLU A 55 9.50 -7.21 1.26
C GLU A 55 10.99 -7.53 1.11
N LEU A 56 11.70 -6.69 0.37
CA LEU A 56 13.16 -6.70 0.31
C LEU A 56 13.75 -6.30 1.68
N PRO A 57 14.88 -6.92 2.09
CA PRO A 57 15.53 -6.54 3.33
C PRO A 57 16.02 -5.10 3.28
N VAL A 58 16.12 -4.45 4.45
CA VAL A 58 16.67 -3.09 4.59
C VAL A 58 18.09 -2.96 4.00
N SER A 59 18.85 -4.05 3.93
CA SER A 59 20.18 -4.10 3.32
C SER A 59 20.18 -4.17 1.78
N TRP A 60 19.02 -4.20 1.14
CA TRP A 60 18.90 -4.22 -0.32
C TRP A 60 19.56 -2.98 -0.92
N GLN A 61 20.34 -3.19 -1.98
CA GLN A 61 20.96 -2.13 -2.74
C GLN A 61 20.33 -2.08 -4.12
N VAL A 62 19.81 -0.90 -4.45
CA VAL A 62 19.29 -0.57 -5.76
C VAL A 62 20.38 -0.54 -6.83
N SER A 63 20.01 -0.99 -8.02
CA SER A 63 20.79 -0.76 -9.23
C SER A 63 20.15 0.36 -10.04
N GLU A 64 20.84 1.48 -10.19
CA GLU A 64 20.38 2.62 -11.02
C GLU A 64 20.67 2.42 -12.51
N LYS A 65 20.88 1.17 -12.93
CA LYS A 65 21.18 0.88 -14.33
C LYS A 65 19.94 1.08 -15.20
N CYS A 66 20.11 1.84 -16.27
CA CYS A 66 19.11 2.03 -17.32
C CYS A 66 18.57 0.69 -17.85
N GLU A 67 17.27 0.65 -18.14
CA GLU A 67 16.58 -0.49 -18.74
C GLU A 67 16.55 -1.76 -17.87
N VAL A 68 16.97 -1.66 -16.61
CA VAL A 68 16.95 -2.76 -15.64
C VAL A 68 15.86 -2.50 -14.60
N SER A 69 15.12 -3.54 -14.24
CA SER A 69 14.14 -3.42 -13.16
C SER A 69 14.83 -3.08 -11.84
N LEU A 70 14.37 -2.01 -11.17
CA LEU A 70 14.95 -1.55 -9.91
C LEU A 70 14.74 -2.58 -8.78
N VAL A 71 13.60 -3.28 -8.84
CA VAL A 71 13.16 -4.28 -7.87
C VAL A 71 12.91 -5.60 -8.62
N PRO A 72 13.34 -6.76 -8.09
CA PRO A 72 13.01 -8.06 -8.68
C PRO A 72 11.50 -8.33 -8.70
N LYS A 73 11.04 -9.08 -9.69
CA LYS A 73 9.63 -9.51 -9.77
C LYS A 73 9.25 -10.35 -8.54
N GLY A 74 8.04 -10.14 -8.01
CA GLY A 74 7.50 -10.82 -6.84
C GLY A 74 7.99 -10.23 -5.52
N GLN A 75 8.65 -9.06 -5.57
CA GLN A 75 9.20 -8.37 -4.42
C GLN A 75 8.84 -6.88 -4.47
N PHE A 76 8.86 -6.24 -3.32
CA PHE A 76 8.75 -4.80 -3.19
C PHE A 76 9.89 -4.26 -2.34
N TRP A 77 10.25 -3.02 -2.59
CA TRP A 77 11.16 -2.26 -1.76
C TRP A 77 10.40 -1.15 -1.06
N ARG A 78 10.53 -1.09 0.27
CA ARG A 78 10.12 0.07 1.05
C ARG A 78 11.28 1.06 1.04
N VAL A 79 11.06 2.20 0.42
CA VAL A 79 12.13 3.18 0.23
C VAL A 79 12.58 3.73 1.57
N HIS A 80 13.90 3.74 1.74
CA HIS A 80 14.59 4.44 2.81
C HIS A 80 15.78 5.17 2.15
N ASN A 81 15.78 6.51 2.15
CA ASN A 81 16.87 7.34 1.62
C ASN A 81 17.30 7.03 0.16
N PHE A 82 16.37 6.95 -0.81
CA PHE A 82 16.73 6.68 -2.22
C PHE A 82 16.97 7.93 -3.06
N TRP A 83 16.03 8.87 -3.06
CA TRP A 83 16.19 10.19 -3.70
C TRP A 83 15.83 11.27 -2.70
N ASP A 84 16.57 12.38 -2.74
CA ASP A 84 16.43 13.53 -1.84
C ASP A 84 15.01 14.11 -1.76
N SER A 85 14.10 13.68 -2.64
CA SER A 85 12.70 14.16 -2.69
C SER A 85 11.64 13.06 -2.58
N THR A 86 11.99 11.77 -2.36
CA THR A 86 10.95 10.79 -2.00
C THR A 86 10.74 10.71 -0.51
N PRO A 87 9.47 10.69 -0.08
CA PRO A 87 9.14 10.33 1.29
C PRO A 87 9.62 8.91 1.63
N ASP A 88 10.27 8.76 2.77
CA ASP A 88 10.51 7.42 3.33
C ASP A 88 9.21 6.63 3.43
N GLY A 89 9.29 5.32 3.18
CA GLY A 89 8.15 4.42 3.25
C GLY A 89 7.37 4.25 1.94
N VAL A 90 7.71 4.99 0.87
CA VAL A 90 7.14 4.75 -0.47
C VAL A 90 7.39 3.30 -0.90
N ILE A 91 6.35 2.65 -1.42
CA ILE A 91 6.42 1.27 -1.90
C ILE A 91 6.77 1.26 -3.38
N VAL A 92 7.85 0.56 -3.70
CA VAL A 92 8.33 0.37 -5.07
C VAL A 92 8.26 -1.09 -5.46
N VAL A 93 7.70 -1.40 -6.62
CA VAL A 93 7.54 -2.77 -7.14
C VAL A 93 8.07 -2.91 -8.56
N HIS A 94 8.24 -4.17 -8.97
CA HIS A 94 8.44 -4.50 -10.36
C HIS A 94 7.16 -4.21 -11.17
N ARG A 95 7.30 -3.66 -12.38
CA ARG A 95 6.16 -3.28 -13.25
C ARG A 95 5.16 -4.40 -13.53
N LYS A 96 5.66 -5.63 -13.65
CA LYS A 96 4.82 -6.84 -13.88
C LYS A 96 4.09 -7.36 -12.63
N ASP A 97 4.27 -6.74 -11.47
CA ASP A 97 3.53 -7.11 -10.26
C ASP A 97 2.31 -6.20 -10.04
N VAL A 98 2.09 -5.19 -10.89
CA VAL A 98 0.90 -4.34 -10.86
C VAL A 98 -0.24 -4.99 -11.62
N LEU A 99 -1.46 -4.92 -11.07
CA LEU A 99 -2.67 -5.52 -11.62
C LEU A 99 -3.71 -4.45 -11.97
N ASP A 100 -4.32 -4.60 -13.14
CA ASP A 100 -5.55 -3.90 -13.54
C ASP A 100 -5.57 -2.37 -13.32
N LEU A 101 -4.43 -1.70 -13.53
CA LEU A 101 -4.36 -0.24 -13.54
C LEU A 101 -4.51 0.31 -14.97
N ASN A 102 -5.19 1.45 -15.07
CA ASN A 102 -5.33 2.20 -16.30
C ASN A 102 -4.22 3.25 -16.42
N LYS A 103 -3.89 3.63 -17.65
CA LYS A 103 -3.11 4.85 -17.89
C LYS A 103 -3.94 6.08 -17.51
N HIS A 104 -3.26 7.12 -17.02
CA HIS A 104 -3.90 8.39 -16.73
C HIS A 104 -4.48 9.04 -18.01
N PRO A 105 -5.67 9.65 -17.97
CA PRO A 105 -6.30 10.22 -19.17
C PRO A 105 -5.61 11.50 -19.67
N ASP A 106 -4.96 12.26 -18.80
CA ASP A 106 -4.13 13.41 -19.19
C ASP A 106 -2.82 12.93 -19.84
N SER A 107 -2.67 13.21 -21.14
CA SER A 107 -1.49 12.86 -21.92
C SER A 107 -0.20 13.51 -21.40
N ASN A 108 -0.28 14.63 -20.68
CA ASN A 108 0.91 15.28 -20.11
C ASN A 108 1.55 14.44 -18.99
N ARG A 109 0.81 13.49 -18.39
CA ARG A 109 1.36 12.53 -17.43
C ARG A 109 2.26 11.48 -18.09
N HIS A 110 2.20 11.38 -19.42
CA HIS A 110 2.88 10.38 -20.21
C HIS A 110 4.01 11.03 -21.00
N ALA A 111 5.13 11.25 -20.32
CA ALA A 111 6.31 11.90 -20.90
C ALA A 111 7.53 10.98 -20.76
N GLY A 112 8.25 10.77 -21.86
CA GLY A 112 9.47 9.97 -21.93
C GLY A 112 9.82 9.62 -23.37
N CYS A 113 11.05 9.13 -23.60
CA CYS A 113 11.54 8.80 -24.94
C CYS A 113 11.05 7.42 -25.38
N CYS A 114 11.33 6.39 -24.58
CA CYS A 114 11.00 5.00 -24.89
C CYS A 114 9.94 4.39 -23.97
N GLY A 115 9.51 5.12 -22.93
CA GLY A 115 8.58 4.67 -21.91
C GLY A 115 8.13 5.83 -21.03
N GLU A 116 7.66 5.52 -19.82
CA GLU A 116 7.18 6.53 -18.88
C GLU A 116 8.35 7.10 -18.08
N GLY A 117 8.55 8.41 -18.07
CA GLY A 117 9.65 9.04 -17.33
C GLY A 117 9.35 9.29 -15.84
N GLY A 118 8.07 9.25 -15.44
CA GLY A 118 7.62 9.42 -14.06
C GLY A 118 7.82 10.81 -13.42
N TYR A 119 8.31 11.80 -14.17
CA TYR A 119 8.54 13.15 -13.65
C TYR A 119 7.33 14.09 -13.75
N GLN A 120 6.22 13.66 -14.36
CA GLN A 120 4.99 14.45 -14.51
C GLN A 120 3.91 14.07 -13.49
N GLY A 121 4.28 13.39 -12.40
CA GLY A 121 3.35 12.90 -11.37
C GLY A 121 2.71 11.56 -11.73
N PRO A 122 1.60 11.18 -11.06
CA PRO A 122 0.94 9.89 -11.24
C PRO A 122 0.48 9.69 -12.68
N ASN A 123 0.84 8.54 -13.24
CA ASN A 123 0.47 8.15 -14.61
C ASN A 123 -0.31 6.83 -14.65
N LEU A 124 -0.56 6.23 -13.48
CA LEU A 124 -1.40 5.04 -13.30
C LEU A 124 -2.57 5.31 -12.36
N VAL A 125 -3.74 4.89 -12.80
CA VAL A 125 -5.04 5.16 -12.17
C VAL A 125 -5.75 3.84 -11.90
N CYS A 126 -6.29 3.70 -10.71
CA CYS A 126 -7.18 2.58 -10.37
C CYS A 126 -8.46 2.66 -11.23
N PRO A 127 -9.11 1.54 -11.60
CA PRO A 127 -10.37 1.58 -12.34
C PRO A 127 -11.50 2.38 -11.68
N CYS A 128 -11.41 2.68 -10.38
CA CYS A 128 -12.32 3.59 -9.70
C CYS A 128 -12.08 5.09 -9.99
N GLY A 129 -11.01 5.43 -10.72
CA GLY A 129 -10.61 6.79 -11.08
C GLY A 129 -9.57 7.43 -10.16
N ASN A 130 -9.11 6.75 -9.11
CA ASN A 130 -8.11 7.29 -8.19
C ASN A 130 -6.68 7.16 -8.77
N GLU A 131 -5.90 8.24 -8.77
CA GLU A 131 -4.45 8.18 -9.04
C GLU A 131 -3.79 7.36 -7.93
N VAL A 132 -3.00 6.34 -8.27
CA VAL A 132 -2.44 5.41 -7.26
C VAL A 132 -0.94 5.17 -7.41
N ALA A 133 -0.38 5.39 -8.60
CA ALA A 133 1.01 5.05 -8.86
C ALA A 133 1.61 5.86 -10.00
N THR A 134 2.94 5.84 -10.03
CA THR A 134 3.75 6.36 -11.12
C THR A 134 4.65 5.24 -11.65
N GLU A 135 4.57 5.00 -12.94
CA GLU A 135 5.49 4.17 -13.70
C GLU A 135 6.71 4.97 -14.14
N VAL A 136 7.88 4.36 -13.93
CA VAL A 136 9.16 4.77 -14.49
C VAL A 136 9.67 3.62 -15.36
N SER A 137 9.79 3.87 -16.66
CA SER A 137 10.16 2.89 -17.68
C SER A 137 10.85 3.49 -18.91
N ASP A 138 11.37 4.72 -18.80
CA ASP A 138 12.17 5.33 -19.87
C ASP A 138 13.54 4.63 -20.01
N CYS A 139 14.08 4.57 -21.23
CA CYS A 139 15.31 3.85 -21.55
C CYS A 139 16.56 4.42 -20.88
N CYS A 140 16.48 5.64 -20.33
CA CYS A 140 17.54 6.27 -19.56
C CYS A 140 17.37 6.10 -18.05
N THR A 141 16.42 5.28 -17.60
CA THR A 141 16.09 5.07 -16.18
C THR A 141 16.02 3.59 -15.84
N PRO A 142 16.18 3.21 -14.56
CA PRO A 142 15.70 1.92 -14.07
C PRO A 142 14.19 1.81 -14.23
N HIS A 143 13.69 0.59 -14.35
CA HIS A 143 12.27 0.32 -14.53
C HIS A 143 11.59 -0.07 -13.22
N PHE A 144 10.52 0.63 -12.83
CA PHE A 144 9.77 0.34 -11.61
C PHE A 144 8.41 1.04 -11.59
N ILE A 145 7.58 0.68 -10.62
CA ILE A 145 6.38 1.43 -10.23
C ILE A 145 6.57 1.87 -8.79
N HIS A 146 6.27 3.12 -8.48
CA HIS A 146 6.14 3.58 -7.10
C HIS A 146 4.70 4.03 -6.81
N PHE A 147 4.16 3.58 -5.68
CA PHE A 147 2.80 3.91 -5.27
C PHE A 147 2.74 5.20 -4.45
N LEU A 148 1.58 5.87 -4.53
CA LEU A 148 1.29 7.07 -3.73
C LEU A 148 0.89 6.64 -2.32
N PRO A 149 1.63 7.02 -1.26
CA PRO A 149 1.34 6.60 0.12
C PRO A 149 -0.06 6.99 0.60
N GLU A 150 -0.61 8.09 0.11
CA GLU A 150 -1.93 8.59 0.48
C GLU A 150 -3.08 7.88 -0.26
N ALA A 151 -2.79 7.19 -1.37
CA ALA A 151 -3.78 6.57 -2.25
C ALA A 151 -3.75 5.04 -2.20
N THR A 152 -2.75 4.48 -1.50
CA THR A 152 -2.51 3.05 -1.42
C THR A 152 -2.15 2.64 -0.02
N ASP A 153 -2.43 1.39 0.30
CA ASP A 153 -2.04 0.78 1.56
C ASP A 153 -1.64 -0.68 1.28
N ILE A 154 -0.89 -1.27 2.21
CA ILE A 154 -0.22 -2.55 2.02
C ILE A 154 -0.43 -3.44 3.25
N GLU A 155 -1.03 -4.61 3.01
CA GLU A 155 -1.32 -5.58 4.05
C GLU A 155 -0.61 -6.89 3.78
N HIS A 156 -0.38 -7.63 4.85
CA HIS A 156 0.37 -8.88 4.81
C HIS A 156 -0.49 -10.05 5.29
N GLN A 157 -0.45 -11.17 4.57
CA GLN A 157 -1.05 -12.42 5.01
C GLN A 157 0.04 -13.44 5.32
N PRO A 158 0.01 -14.09 6.50
CA PRO A 158 0.93 -15.18 6.81
C PRO A 158 0.77 -16.31 5.78
N LEU A 159 1.88 -16.80 5.22
CA LEU A 159 1.81 -17.97 4.32
C LEU A 159 1.41 -19.20 5.14
N GLN A 160 0.36 -19.89 4.73
CA GLN A 160 0.00 -21.15 5.36
C GLN A 160 1.00 -22.23 4.94
N ARG A 161 1.35 -23.14 5.85
CA ARG A 161 2.37 -24.19 5.65
C ARG A 161 2.17 -25.02 4.37
N ASN A 162 0.93 -25.13 3.89
CA ASN A 162 0.56 -25.91 2.71
C ASN A 162 0.95 -25.22 1.38
N ASP A 163 1.19 -23.90 1.36
CA ASP A 163 1.57 -23.16 0.15
C ASP A 163 3.08 -23.24 -0.15
N LEU A 164 3.89 -23.69 0.82
CA LEU A 164 5.35 -23.86 0.68
C LEU A 164 5.75 -25.12 -0.08
N GLU A 165 4.79 -26.02 -0.37
CA GLU A 165 5.04 -27.29 -1.05
C GLU A 165 4.71 -27.28 -2.55
N ALA A 166 4.16 -26.16 -3.08
CA ALA A 166 3.70 -26.06 -4.47
C ALA A 166 4.78 -25.64 -5.50
N ASP A 167 5.97 -25.24 -5.04
CA ASP A 167 7.09 -24.81 -5.90
C ASP A 167 8.25 -25.86 -5.99
N LYS A 168 7.94 -27.15 -5.82
CA LYS A 168 8.90 -28.25 -6.02
C LYS A 168 8.68 -28.99 -7.33
#